data_AF-A0A9E5NJX2-F1
#
_entry.id   AF-A0A9E5NJX2-F1
#
_cell.length_a   1.000
_cell.length_b   1.000
_cell.length_c   1.000
_cell.angle_alpha   90.00
_cell.angle_beta   90.00
_cell.angle_gamma   90.00
#
_symmetry.space_group_name_H-M   'P 1'
#
loop_
_entity.id
_entity.type
_entity.pdbx_description
1 polymer ?
#
loop_
_entity_poly.entity_id
_entity_poly.type
_entity_poly.pdbx_seq_one_letter_code
_entity_poly.pdbx_strand_id
1 'polypeptide(L)'
;MLVLLFAKFFAMSVMAARSFTQLRKVAGLPYFEGMKSQPAVPPASPEEIAARAAAINPVPTAVVGFGGLALTVWLMMFKPF
;
A
#
# COMPACT_ATOMS: atom_id res chain seq x y z
N MET A 1 -11.33 -6.34 18.84
CA MET A 1 -11.34 -5.18 17.91
C MET A 1 -9.94 -4.71 17.49
N LEU A 2 -9.00 -4.57 18.44
CA LEU A 2 -7.63 -4.11 18.15
C LEU A 2 -6.91 -4.97 17.10
N VAL A 3 -6.97 -6.30 17.22
CA VAL A 3 -6.33 -7.26 16.31
C VAL A 3 -6.80 -7.11 14.86
N LEU A 4 -8.09 -6.84 14.65
CA LEU A 4 -8.69 -6.63 13.32
C LEU A 4 -8.22 -5.31 12.69
N LEU A 5 -8.09 -4.25 13.49
CA LEU A 5 -7.54 -2.98 13.03
C LEU A 5 -6.06 -3.13 12.68
N PHE A 6 -5.28 -3.80 13.53
CA PHE A 6 -3.88 -4.09 13.26
C PHE A 6 -3.70 -4.96 12.00
N ALA A 7 -4.50 -6.01 11.82
CA ALA A 7 -4.43 -6.86 10.63
C ALA A 7 -4.68 -6.09 9.33
N LYS A 8 -5.71 -5.22 9.29
CA LYS A 8 -5.96 -4.34 8.15
C LYS A 8 -4.84 -3.33 7.91
N PHE A 9 -4.36 -2.70 8.99
CA PHE A 9 -3.31 -1.70 8.91
C PHE A 9 -2.03 -2.33 8.33
N PHE A 10 -1.66 -3.52 8.79
CA PHE A 10 -0.53 -4.26 8.25
C PHE A 10 -0.73 -4.67 6.79
N ALA A 11 -1.92 -5.17 6.42
CA ALA A 11 -2.22 -5.55 5.04
C ALA A 11 -2.14 -4.36 4.08
N MET A 12 -2.74 -3.22 4.44
CA MET A 12 -2.67 -1.97 3.68
C MET A 12 -1.25 -1.46 3.57
N SER A 13 -0.51 -1.45 4.69
CA SER A 13 0.85 -0.91 4.74
C SER A 13 1.81 -1.70 3.88
N VAL A 14 1.74 -3.05 3.89
CA VAL A 14 2.60 -3.89 3.04
C VAL A 14 2.32 -3.70 1.56
N MET A 15 1.04 -3.59 1.18
CA MET A 15 0.61 -3.44 -0.21
C MET A 15 0.93 -2.04 -0.77
N ALA A 16 0.73 -1.00 0.04
CA ALA A 16 1.11 0.36 -0.29
C ALA A 16 2.63 0.52 -0.37
N ALA A 17 3.38 -0.03 0.59
CA ALA A 17 4.84 0.06 0.62
C ALA A 17 5.46 -0.57 -0.63
N ARG A 18 4.99 -1.75 -1.06
CA ARG A 18 5.51 -2.38 -2.29
C ARG A 18 5.29 -1.53 -3.54
N SER A 19 4.07 -1.02 -3.72
CA SER A 19 3.71 -0.25 -4.93
C SER A 19 4.44 1.09 -4.99
N PHE A 20 4.50 1.80 -3.86
CA PHE A 20 5.20 3.10 -3.77
C PHE A 20 6.73 2.96 -3.82
N THR A 21 7.31 1.93 -3.21
CA THR A 21 8.75 1.68 -3.30
C THR A 21 9.19 1.48 -4.75
N GLN A 22 8.45 0.70 -5.54
CA GLN A 22 8.76 0.48 -6.94
C GLN A 22 8.65 1.77 -7.76
N LEU A 23 7.62 2.59 -7.50
CA LEU A 23 7.48 3.88 -8.17
C LEU A 23 8.63 4.84 -7.82
N ARG A 24 9.03 4.90 -6.54
CA ARG A 24 10.18 5.71 -6.10
C ARG A 24 11.49 5.25 -6.72
N LYS A 25 11.70 3.94 -6.82
CA LYS A 25 12.87 3.35 -7.49
C LYS A 25 12.96 3.81 -8.95
N VAL A 26 11.85 3.74 -9.69
CA VAL A 26 11.83 4.11 -11.11
C VAL A 26 11.92 5.64 -11.31
N ALA A 27 11.40 6.42 -10.36
CA ALA A 27 11.51 7.88 -10.36
C ALA A 27 12.90 8.40 -9.90
N GLY A 28 13.85 7.51 -9.61
CA GLY A 28 15.17 7.87 -9.12
C GLY A 28 15.17 8.54 -7.74
N LEU A 29 14.17 8.24 -6.91
CA LEU A 29 14.10 8.68 -5.54
C LEU A 29 14.70 7.62 -4.60
N PRO A 30 15.22 8.02 -3.42
CA PRO A 30 15.57 7.06 -2.37
C PRO A 30 14.37 6.16 -2.05
N TYR A 31 14.61 4.86 -2.04
CA TYR A 31 13.60 3.82 -1.85
C TYR A 31 14.06 2.82 -0.80
N PHE A 32 13.11 2.12 -0.19
CA PHE A 32 13.40 1.10 0.81
C PHE A 32 13.11 -0.28 0.25
N GLU A 33 14.10 -1.15 0.25
CA GLU A 33 13.94 -2.56 -0.10
C GLU A 33 14.08 -3.39 1.18
N GLY A 34 12.94 -3.85 1.70
CA GLY A 34 12.84 -4.34 3.07
C GLY A 34 12.98 -3.21 4.10
N MET A 35 13.81 -3.40 5.12
CA MET A 35 14.11 -2.39 6.16
C MET A 35 15.36 -1.55 5.85
N LYS A 36 15.92 -1.65 4.63
CA LYS A 36 17.17 -0.97 4.24
C LYS A 36 16.90 0.12 3.20
N SER A 37 17.49 1.29 3.42
CA SER A 37 17.49 2.40 2.46
C SER A 37 18.45 2.07 1.31
N GLN A 38 17.95 2.13 0.08
CA GLN A 38 18.71 1.97 -1.16
C GLN A 38 18.99 3.35 -1.76
N PRO A 39 20.18 3.58 -2.36
CA PRO A 39 20.50 4.82 -3.03
C PRO A 39 19.61 5.04 -4.26
N ALA A 40 19.41 6.31 -4.62
CA ALA A 40 18.70 6.70 -5.84
C ALA A 40 19.40 6.10 -7.07
N VAL A 41 18.60 5.43 -7.93
CA VAL A 41 19.04 4.98 -9.26
C VAL A 41 18.71 6.04 -10.30
N PRO A 42 19.36 6.04 -11.48
CA PRO A 42 19.00 6.95 -12.56
C PRO A 42 17.50 6.83 -12.88
N PRO A 43 16.76 7.95 -12.93
CA PRO A 43 15.34 7.92 -13.23
C PRO A 43 15.10 7.34 -14.62
N ALA A 44 14.09 6.48 -14.74
CA ALA A 44 13.63 6.01 -16.03
C ALA A 44 13.02 7.16 -16.85
N SER A 45 12.72 6.92 -18.12
CA SER A 45 12.06 7.93 -18.93
C SER A 45 10.72 8.37 -18.31
N PRO A 46 10.29 9.63 -18.49
CA PRO A 46 9.01 10.12 -17.95
C PRO A 46 7.82 9.26 -18.41
N GLU A 47 7.89 8.72 -19.62
CA GLU A 47 6.90 7.81 -20.20
C GLU A 47 6.83 6.48 -19.45
N GLU A 48 7.97 5.88 -19.10
CA GLU A 48 8.02 4.66 -18.30
C GLU A 48 7.54 4.88 -16.85
N ILE A 49 7.82 6.05 -16.28
CA ILE A 49 7.32 6.42 -14.94
C ILE A 49 5.80 6.53 -14.97
N ALA A 50 5.23 7.21 -15.97
CA ALA A 50 3.78 7.37 -16.12
C ALA A 50 3.08 6.02 -16.37
N ALA A 51 3.65 5.17 -17.22
CA ALA A 51 3.12 3.83 -17.49
C ALA A 51 3.11 2.96 -16.22
N ARG A 52 4.18 3.00 -15.41
CA ARG A 52 4.25 2.25 -14.15
C ARG A 52 3.36 2.83 -13.05
N ALA A 53 3.19 4.15 -12.99
CA ALA A 53 2.23 4.78 -12.09
C ALA A 53 0.80 4.37 -12.43
N ALA A 54 0.44 4.37 -13.72
CA ALA A 54 -0.87 3.94 -14.20
C ALA A 54 -1.13 2.44 -13.97
N ALA A 55 -0.08 1.62 -13.95
CA ALA A 55 -0.19 0.19 -13.63
C ALA A 55 -0.45 -0.10 -12.13
N ILE A 56 -0.28 0.90 -11.24
CA ILE A 56 -0.64 0.74 -9.83
C ILE A 56 -2.16 0.69 -9.73
N ASN A 57 -2.69 -0.51 -9.48
CA ASN A 57 -4.12 -0.69 -9.27
C ASN A 57 -4.50 -0.30 -7.82
N PRO A 58 -5.29 0.76 -7.59
CA PRO A 58 -5.71 1.16 -6.24
C PRO A 58 -6.87 0.30 -5.70
N VAL A 59 -7.53 -0.49 -6.55
CA VAL A 59 -8.74 -1.26 -6.21
C VAL A 59 -8.49 -2.28 -5.09
N PRO A 60 -7.41 -3.08 -5.08
CA PRO A 60 -7.14 -4.02 -3.98
C PRO A 60 -6.99 -3.30 -2.64
N THR A 61 -6.31 -2.14 -2.63
CA THR A 61 -6.15 -1.30 -1.43
C THR A 61 -7.49 -0.77 -0.95
N ALA A 62 -8.33 -0.28 -1.86
CA ALA A 62 -9.67 0.19 -1.54
C ALA A 62 -10.54 -0.95 -0.98
N VAL A 63 -10.52 -2.14 -1.61
CA VAL A 63 -11.27 -3.31 -1.14
C VAL A 63 -10.85 -3.74 0.26
N VAL A 64 -9.54 -3.78 0.55
CA VAL A 64 -9.05 -4.12 1.90
C VAL A 64 -9.48 -3.06 2.92
N GLY A 65 -9.41 -1.78 2.56
CA GLY A 65 -9.84 -0.67 3.43
C GLY A 65 -11.33 -0.67 3.72
N PHE A 66 -12.15 -0.61 2.68
CA PHE A 66 -13.61 -0.56 2.80
C PHE A 66 -14.19 -1.88 3.30
N GLY A 67 -13.71 -3.02 2.81
CA GLY A 67 -14.14 -4.34 3.30
C GLY A 67 -13.78 -4.54 4.77
N GLY A 68 -12.59 -4.11 5.17
CA GLY A 68 -12.19 -4.16 6.57
C GLY A 68 -12.95 -3.17 7.45
N LEU A 69 -13.30 -1.96 6.97
CA LEU A 69 -14.19 -1.02 7.68
C LEU A 69 -15.59 -1.60 7.87
N ALA A 70 -16.21 -2.09 6.78
CA ALA A 70 -17.52 -2.71 6.79
C ALA A 70 -17.57 -3.89 7.77
N LEU A 71 -16.54 -4.75 7.78
CA LEU A 71 -16.43 -5.85 8.72
C LEU A 71 -16.35 -5.38 10.18
N THR A 72 -15.70 -4.25 10.46
CA THR A 72 -15.65 -3.71 11.83
C THR A 72 -16.96 -3.11 12.28
N VAL A 73 -17.64 -2.38 11.39
CA VAL A 73 -18.99 -1.87 11.68
C VAL A 73 -19.96 -3.02 11.89
N TRP A 74 -19.90 -4.06 11.05
CA TRP A 74 -20.67 -5.30 11.23
C TRP A 74 -20.38 -5.90 12.62
N LEU A 75 -19.11 -6.12 12.96
CA LEU A 75 -18.76 -6.71 14.26
C LEU A 75 -19.24 -5.87 15.44
N MET A 76 -19.17 -4.54 15.36
CA MET A 76 -19.72 -3.64 16.39
C MET A 76 -21.24 -3.77 16.54
N MET A 77 -21.97 -4.02 15.44
CA MET A 77 -23.43 -4.21 15.47
C MET A 77 -23.83 -5.54 16.11
N PHE A 78 -23.14 -6.63 15.78
CA PHE A 78 -23.52 -7.98 16.24
C PHE A 78 -22.87 -8.38 17.57
N LYS A 79 -21.69 -7.83 17.86
CA LYS A 79 -21.04 -8.01 19.14
C LYS A 79 -20.23 -6.76 19.48
N PRO A 80 -20.90 -5.74 20.07
CA PRO A 80 -20.12 -4.74 20.77
C PRO A 80 -19.32 -5.54 21.81
N PHE A 81 -18.01 -5.34 21.85
CA PHE A 81 -17.01 -6.01 22.72
C PHE A 81 -16.55 -7.43 22.30
#